data_AF-A0A9P4M9G6-F1
#
_entry.id   AF-A0A9P4M9G6-F1
#
_cell.length_a   1.000
_cell.length_b   1.000
_cell.length_c   1.000
_cell.angle_alpha   90.00
_cell.angle_beta   90.00
_cell.angle_gamma   90.00
#
_symmetry.space_group_name_H-M   'P 1'
#
loop_
_entity.id
_entity.type
_entity.pdbx_description
1 polymer ?
#
loop_
_entity_poly.entity_id
_entity_poly.type
_entity_poly.pdbx_seq_one_letter_code
_entity_poly.pdbx_strand_id
1 'polypeptide(L)'
;MALQDANRDWQTNIERARQLMSVSDQTNLMDDRNALERQISVVETLQNLAFHDADAGGISDMADWCLRSWLRILSHHPQEVRVLSAIGRWWLARAQPLLARIAVHDNTSSSGSSHSPTRTLASRARTTASSEERQADRAAHEAEARMHLPDYVEARGVLLPATEYLRQAVAAATEQRILTGDLLLAAAEAYMSLGNVSYARVGEGIFEHAVLYLRAASNISGFTLPRHLRRWLDDYGRFVS
;
A
#
# COMPACT_ATOMS: atom_id res chain seq x y z
N MET A 1 19.67 -25.72 -13.39
CA MET A 1 19.50 -26.55 -12.17
C MET A 1 18.95 -25.71 -11.02
N ALA A 2 19.68 -24.74 -10.45
CA ALA A 2 19.21 -23.95 -9.28
C ALA A 2 17.83 -23.24 -9.43
N LEU A 3 17.50 -22.70 -10.61
CA LEU A 3 16.18 -22.08 -10.85
C LEU A 3 15.04 -23.09 -10.93
N GLN A 4 15.32 -24.32 -11.38
CA GLN A 4 14.32 -25.39 -11.44
C GLN A 4 14.06 -25.96 -10.04
N ASP A 5 15.09 -26.05 -9.21
CA ASP A 5 14.97 -26.50 -7.82
C ASP A 5 14.16 -25.48 -6.99
N ALA A 6 14.47 -24.18 -7.09
CA ALA A 6 13.71 -23.13 -6.43
C ALA A 6 12.23 -23.08 -6.87
N ASN A 7 11.94 -23.33 -8.14
CA ASN A 7 10.57 -23.38 -8.64
C ASN A 7 9.80 -24.61 -8.10
N ARG A 8 10.46 -25.76 -7.95
CA ARG A 8 9.85 -26.96 -7.35
C ARG A 8 9.56 -26.78 -5.87
N ASP A 9 10.47 -26.14 -5.14
CA ASP A 9 10.27 -25.82 -3.73
C ASP A 9 9.10 -24.85 -3.53
N TRP A 10 8.98 -23.84 -4.41
CA TRP A 10 7.86 -22.91 -4.42
C TRP A 10 6.51 -23.61 -4.63
N GLN A 11 6.40 -24.46 -5.65
CA GLN A 11 5.18 -25.23 -5.91
C GLN A 11 4.80 -26.13 -4.72
N THR A 12 5.79 -26.79 -4.14
CA THR A 12 5.60 -27.65 -2.95
C THR A 12 5.06 -26.84 -1.76
N ASN A 13 5.56 -25.62 -1.56
CA ASN A 13 5.10 -24.74 -0.48
C ASN A 13 3.65 -24.28 -0.70
N ILE A 14 3.25 -23.99 -1.94
CA ILE A 14 1.85 -23.66 -2.26
C ILE A 14 0.92 -24.84 -1.97
N GLU A 15 1.30 -26.06 -2.35
CA GLU A 15 0.48 -27.26 -2.10
C GLU A 15 0.31 -27.51 -0.59
N ARG A 16 1.39 -27.40 0.18
CA ARG A 16 1.35 -27.50 1.64
C ARG A 16 0.47 -26.44 2.28
N ALA A 17 0.53 -25.21 1.78
CA ALA A 17 -0.32 -24.11 2.25
C ALA A 17 -1.81 -24.38 1.99
N ARG A 18 -2.17 -24.91 0.82
CA ARG A 18 -3.55 -25.31 0.52
C ARG A 18 -4.03 -26.47 1.40
N GLN A 19 -3.15 -27.42 1.70
CA GLN A 19 -3.45 -28.48 2.67
C GLN A 19 -3.70 -27.90 4.07
N LEU A 20 -2.88 -26.94 4.51
CA LEU A 20 -3.06 -26.25 5.78
C LEU A 20 -4.41 -25.50 5.84
N MET A 21 -4.80 -24.82 4.76
CA MET A 21 -6.12 -24.19 4.64
C MET A 21 -7.24 -25.23 4.81
N SER A 22 -7.16 -26.35 4.09
CA SER A 22 -8.16 -27.41 4.14
C SER A 22 -8.28 -28.04 5.54
N VAL A 23 -7.16 -28.31 6.21
CA VAL A 23 -7.15 -28.84 7.58
C VAL A 23 -7.69 -27.81 8.58
N SER A 24 -7.35 -26.54 8.41
CA SER A 24 -7.87 -25.46 9.26
C SER A 24 -9.39 -25.33 9.16
N ASP A 25 -9.95 -25.48 7.94
CA ASP A 25 -11.39 -25.47 7.71
C ASP A 25 -12.07 -26.72 8.31
N GLN A 26 -11.47 -27.91 8.14
CA GLN A 26 -12.03 -29.16 8.69
C GLN A 26 -12.04 -29.20 10.23
N THR A 27 -11.04 -28.56 10.85
CA THR A 27 -10.91 -28.50 12.31
C THR A 27 -11.70 -27.34 12.92
N ASN A 28 -12.35 -26.49 12.11
CA ASN A 28 -12.96 -25.23 12.51
C ASN A 28 -12.02 -24.35 13.35
N LEU A 29 -10.72 -24.35 12.99
CA LEU A 29 -9.69 -23.63 13.75
C LEU A 29 -10.05 -22.15 13.94
N MET A 30 -10.67 -21.52 12.93
CA MET A 30 -11.03 -20.10 12.96
C MET A 30 -12.23 -19.77 13.86
N ASP A 31 -12.98 -20.77 14.32
CA ASP A 31 -14.09 -20.60 15.26
C ASP A 31 -13.66 -20.86 16.72
N ASP A 32 -12.45 -21.39 16.95
CA ASP A 32 -11.91 -21.67 18.28
C ASP A 32 -11.44 -20.39 18.99
N ARG A 33 -12.25 -19.91 19.93
CA ARG A 33 -11.99 -18.68 20.71
C ARG A 33 -10.73 -18.73 21.58
N ASN A 34 -10.20 -19.92 21.87
CA ASN A 34 -9.02 -20.07 22.72
C ASN A 34 -7.72 -20.22 21.92
N ALA A 35 -7.81 -20.23 20.59
CA ALA A 35 -6.68 -20.49 19.70
C ALA A 35 -6.12 -19.24 19.01
N LEU A 36 -6.37 -18.03 19.54
CA LEU A 36 -6.04 -16.75 18.90
C LEU A 36 -4.61 -16.70 18.34
N GLU A 37 -3.59 -17.02 19.14
CA GLU A 37 -2.20 -17.00 18.66
C GLU A 37 -1.94 -17.98 17.52
N ARG A 38 -2.56 -19.16 17.57
CA ARG A 38 -2.45 -20.16 16.49
C ARG A 38 -3.16 -19.70 15.24
N GLN A 39 -4.36 -19.12 15.38
CA GLN A 39 -5.13 -18.56 14.26
C GLN A 39 -4.32 -17.45 13.57
N ILE A 40 -3.80 -16.49 14.34
CA ILE A 40 -3.00 -15.39 13.81
C ILE A 40 -1.77 -15.95 13.10
N SER A 41 -1.02 -16.86 13.73
CA SER A 41 0.19 -17.43 13.13
C SER A 41 -0.07 -18.15 11.80
N VAL A 42 -1.15 -18.94 11.72
CA VAL A 42 -1.52 -19.65 10.48
C VAL A 42 -1.90 -18.67 9.38
N VAL A 43 -2.79 -17.72 9.66
CA VAL A 43 -3.29 -16.80 8.65
C VAL A 43 -2.19 -15.81 8.21
N GLU A 44 -1.34 -15.35 9.13
CA GLU A 44 -0.19 -14.49 8.82
C GLU A 44 0.82 -15.19 7.90
N THR A 45 1.13 -16.46 8.17
CA THR A 45 2.03 -17.26 7.33
C THR A 45 1.46 -17.44 5.92
N LEU A 46 0.17 -17.75 5.82
CA LEU A 46 -0.52 -17.93 4.54
C LEU A 46 -0.64 -16.60 3.77
N GLN A 47 -0.88 -15.48 4.45
CA GLN A 47 -0.93 -14.17 3.82
C GLN A 47 0.42 -13.76 3.24
N ASN A 48 1.51 -13.98 3.97
CA ASN A 48 2.87 -13.72 3.48
C ASN A 48 3.20 -14.55 2.24
N LEU A 49 2.73 -15.81 2.20
CA LEU A 49 2.87 -16.66 1.03
C LEU A 49 1.99 -16.18 -0.13
N ALA A 50 0.75 -15.80 0.15
CA ALA A 50 -0.21 -15.33 -0.86
C ALA A 50 0.29 -14.07 -1.59
N PHE A 51 0.99 -13.18 -0.87
CA PHE A 51 1.51 -11.92 -1.41
C PHE A 51 3.04 -11.87 -1.51
N HIS A 52 3.69 -13.01 -1.74
CA HIS A 52 5.14 -13.06 -1.95
C HIS A 52 5.60 -12.13 -3.10
N ASP A 53 4.77 -11.98 -4.14
CA ASP A 53 4.92 -10.98 -5.20
C ASP A 53 3.59 -10.23 -5.34
N ALA A 54 3.42 -9.18 -4.54
CA ALA A 54 2.20 -8.39 -4.51
C ALA A 54 1.98 -7.61 -5.81
N ASP A 55 3.03 -7.16 -6.48
CA ASP A 55 2.95 -6.42 -7.75
C ASP A 55 2.40 -7.30 -8.88
N ALA A 56 2.73 -8.61 -8.87
CA ALA A 56 2.17 -9.59 -9.79
C ALA A 56 0.75 -10.05 -9.44
N GLY A 57 0.18 -9.62 -8.31
CA GLY A 57 -1.19 -9.90 -7.90
C GLY A 57 -1.39 -11.05 -6.91
N GLY A 58 -0.32 -11.77 -6.56
CA GLY A 58 -0.37 -12.84 -5.56
C GLY A 58 -1.26 -14.05 -5.93
N ILE A 59 -1.49 -14.92 -4.94
CA ILE A 59 -2.29 -16.15 -5.06
C ILE A 59 -3.72 -15.89 -4.55
N SER A 60 -4.66 -15.67 -5.47
CA SER A 60 -6.03 -15.20 -5.15
C SER A 60 -6.81 -16.10 -4.18
N ASP A 61 -6.80 -17.42 -4.38
CA ASP A 61 -7.56 -18.35 -3.54
C ASP A 61 -7.10 -18.31 -2.08
N MET A 62 -5.78 -18.19 -1.89
CA MET A 62 -5.16 -18.08 -0.57
C MET A 62 -5.40 -16.70 0.06
N ALA A 63 -5.31 -15.63 -0.73
CA ALA A 63 -5.61 -14.28 -0.27
C ALA A 63 -7.06 -14.17 0.20
N ASP A 64 -8.03 -14.67 -0.56
CA ASP A 64 -9.45 -14.65 -0.22
C ASP A 64 -9.76 -15.48 1.03
N TRP A 65 -9.06 -16.61 1.21
CA TRP A 65 -9.15 -17.39 2.44
C TRP A 65 -8.58 -16.63 3.65
N CYS A 66 -7.44 -15.94 3.49
CA CYS A 66 -6.83 -15.16 4.56
C CYS A 66 -7.76 -14.01 5.02
N LEU A 67 -8.34 -13.25 4.09
CA LEU A 67 -9.26 -12.17 4.44
C LEU A 67 -10.48 -12.67 5.21
N ARG A 68 -11.11 -13.77 4.75
CA ARG A 68 -12.26 -14.37 5.44
C ARG A 68 -11.88 -14.83 6.85
N SER A 69 -10.70 -15.43 7.00
CA SER A 69 -10.18 -15.89 8.28
C SER A 69 -9.93 -14.71 9.23
N TRP A 70 -9.28 -13.65 8.75
CA TRP A 70 -9.07 -12.44 9.56
C TRP A 70 -10.37 -11.78 10.00
N LEU A 71 -11.34 -11.63 9.11
CA LEU A 71 -12.64 -11.03 9.44
C LEU A 71 -13.39 -11.86 10.49
N ARG A 72 -13.26 -13.19 10.43
CA ARG A 72 -13.82 -14.09 11.45
C ARG A 72 -13.14 -13.89 12.80
N ILE A 73 -11.81 -13.87 12.84
CA ILE A 73 -11.04 -13.59 14.08
C ILE A 73 -11.40 -12.20 14.63
N LEU A 74 -11.49 -11.19 13.77
CA LEU A 74 -11.85 -9.82 14.16
C LEU A 74 -13.25 -9.75 14.78
N SER A 75 -14.21 -10.56 14.30
CA SER A 75 -15.56 -10.61 14.87
C SER A 75 -15.57 -11.08 16.33
N HIS A 76 -14.57 -11.86 16.75
CA HIS A 76 -14.39 -12.32 18.12
C HIS A 76 -13.46 -11.40 18.94
N HIS A 77 -12.48 -10.78 18.28
CA HIS A 77 -11.46 -9.94 18.90
C HIS A 77 -11.34 -8.57 18.18
N PRO A 78 -12.33 -7.67 18.35
CA PRO A 78 -12.46 -6.45 17.53
C PRO A 78 -11.35 -5.41 17.72
N GLN A 79 -10.60 -5.48 18.83
CA GLN A 79 -9.49 -4.57 19.14
C GLN A 79 -8.12 -5.24 19.02
N GLU A 80 -8.05 -6.43 18.44
CA GLU A 80 -6.78 -7.13 18.26
C GLU A 80 -5.95 -6.44 17.18
N VAL A 81 -4.86 -5.78 17.62
CA VAL A 81 -4.01 -4.93 16.78
C VAL A 81 -3.41 -5.73 15.63
N ARG A 82 -2.95 -6.97 15.90
CA ARG A 82 -2.34 -7.81 14.87
C ARG A 82 -3.33 -8.11 13.74
N VAL A 83 -4.57 -8.43 14.09
CA VAL A 83 -5.63 -8.76 13.12
C VAL A 83 -6.02 -7.53 12.31
N LEU A 84 -6.27 -6.39 12.95
CA LEU A 84 -6.58 -5.12 12.26
C LEU A 84 -5.45 -4.73 11.29
N SER A 85 -4.20 -4.81 11.76
CA SER A 85 -3.03 -4.50 10.93
C SER A 85 -2.88 -5.46 9.74
N ALA A 86 -3.17 -6.75 9.94
CA ALA A 86 -3.07 -7.77 8.90
C ALA A 86 -4.12 -7.57 7.80
N ILE A 87 -5.37 -7.23 8.16
CA ILE A 87 -6.43 -6.89 7.20
C ILE A 87 -6.06 -5.63 6.42
N GLY A 88 -5.56 -4.61 7.11
CA GLY A 88 -5.08 -3.39 6.47
C GLY A 88 -3.98 -3.65 5.43
N ARG A 89 -2.98 -4.46 5.80
CA ARG A 89 -1.90 -4.91 4.91
C ARG A 89 -2.40 -5.79 3.77
N TRP A 90 -3.44 -6.60 4.00
CA TRP A 90 -4.07 -7.40 2.94
C TRP A 90 -4.64 -6.49 1.85
N TRP A 91 -5.39 -5.45 2.23
CA TRP A 91 -5.96 -4.49 1.28
C TRP A 91 -4.88 -3.68 0.56
N LEU A 92 -3.83 -3.27 1.29
CA LEU A 92 -2.68 -2.60 0.70
C LEU A 92 -1.96 -3.48 -0.32
N ALA A 93 -1.72 -4.76 -0.01
CA ALA A 93 -1.11 -5.72 -0.92
C ALA A 93 -2.00 -5.98 -2.14
N ARG A 94 -3.32 -6.07 -1.95
CA ARG A 94 -4.30 -6.23 -3.04
C ARG A 94 -4.30 -5.04 -4.02
N ALA A 95 -3.93 -3.85 -3.55
CA ALA A 95 -3.83 -2.64 -4.37
C ALA A 95 -2.55 -2.56 -5.21
N GLN A 96 -1.48 -3.29 -4.87
CA GLN A 96 -0.18 -3.15 -5.53
C GLN A 96 -0.21 -3.38 -7.05
N PRO A 97 -0.93 -4.38 -7.61
CA PRO A 97 -1.01 -4.54 -9.07
C PRO A 97 -1.68 -3.36 -9.76
N LEU A 98 -2.66 -2.72 -9.11
CA LEU A 98 -3.33 -1.52 -9.63
C LEU A 98 -2.36 -0.35 -9.66
N LEU A 99 -1.63 -0.15 -8.56
CA LEU A 99 -0.62 0.90 -8.44
C LEU A 99 0.52 0.72 -9.45
N ALA A 100 0.96 -0.52 -9.67
CA ALA A 100 1.98 -0.84 -10.68
C ALA A 100 1.50 -0.48 -12.10
N ARG A 101 0.24 -0.82 -12.46
CA ARG A 101 -0.34 -0.42 -13.77
C ARG A 101 -0.44 1.09 -13.92
N ILE A 102 -0.89 1.79 -12.88
CA ILE A 102 -0.96 3.25 -12.86
C ILE A 102 0.42 3.87 -13.07
N ALA A 103 1.45 3.38 -12.36
CA ALA A 103 2.82 3.87 -12.49
C ALA A 103 3.37 3.68 -13.92
N VAL A 104 3.06 2.56 -14.58
CA VAL A 104 3.44 2.32 -15.98
C VAL A 104 2.74 3.32 -16.92
N HIS A 105 1.44 3.53 -16.76
CA HIS A 105 0.69 4.51 -17.56
C HIS A 105 1.22 5.95 -17.38
N ASP A 106 1.54 6.34 -16.15
CA ASP A 106 2.09 7.68 -15.86
C ASP A 106 3.47 7.90 -16.48
N ASN A 107 4.31 6.87 -16.48
CA ASN A 107 5.66 6.96 -17.05
C ASN A 107 5.64 7.00 -18.59
N THR A 108 4.74 6.24 -19.22
CA THR A 108 4.57 6.26 -20.69
C THR A 108 4.02 7.59 -21.22
N SER A 109 3.15 8.26 -20.45
CA SER A 109 2.54 9.53 -20.82
C SER A 109 3.52 10.72 -20.75
N SER A 110 4.55 10.61 -19.92
CA SER A 110 5.62 11.62 -19.79
C SER A 110 6.63 11.62 -20.96
N SER A 111 6.56 10.62 -21.85
CA SER A 111 7.52 10.44 -22.96
C SER A 111 7.11 11.10 -24.28
N GLY A 112 5.98 11.81 -24.34
CA GLY A 112 5.45 12.44 -25.56
C GLY A 112 6.09 13.77 -25.98
N SER A 113 7.17 14.23 -25.34
CA SER A 113 7.80 15.53 -25.63
C SER A 113 9.24 15.42 -26.12
N SER A 114 9.51 14.52 -27.06
CA SER A 114 10.76 14.51 -27.83
C SER A 114 10.86 15.73 -28.76
N HIS A 115 11.35 16.85 -28.20
CA HIS A 115 11.82 18.00 -28.95
C HIS A 115 13.18 17.67 -29.58
N SER A 116 13.23 17.58 -30.91
CA SER A 116 14.48 17.67 -31.68
C SER A 116 15.18 19.00 -31.35
N PRO A 117 16.45 19.01 -30.88
CA PRO A 117 17.17 20.25 -30.65
C PRO A 117 17.89 20.67 -31.93
N THR A 118 17.15 21.21 -32.91
CA THR A 118 17.79 21.99 -33.96
C THR A 118 18.02 23.39 -33.41
N ARG A 119 19.29 23.63 -33.03
CA ARG A 119 19.86 24.86 -32.49
C ARG A 119 19.43 26.11 -33.27
N THR A 120 18.78 27.06 -32.60
CA THR A 120 18.99 28.51 -32.81
C THR A 120 19.00 29.24 -31.47
N LEU A 121 20.20 29.60 -31.02
CA LEU A 121 20.51 30.39 -29.83
C LEU A 121 20.18 31.88 -30.10
N ALA A 122 18.93 32.33 -29.90
CA ALA A 122 18.64 33.78 -29.97
C ALA A 122 17.36 34.29 -29.27
N SER A 123 16.61 33.49 -28.48
CA SER A 123 15.32 33.97 -27.91
C SER A 123 15.06 33.62 -26.45
N ARG A 124 16.08 33.19 -25.68
CA ARG A 124 15.90 32.43 -24.43
C ARG A 124 15.79 33.25 -23.12
N ALA A 125 15.22 34.45 -23.11
CA ALA A 125 15.18 35.23 -21.87
C ALA A 125 13.84 35.87 -21.47
N ARG A 126 12.76 35.77 -22.26
CA ARG A 126 11.53 36.55 -21.97
C ARG A 126 10.19 35.85 -22.19
N THR A 127 10.16 34.53 -22.39
CA THR A 127 8.92 33.77 -22.68
C THR A 127 8.64 32.60 -21.73
N THR A 128 9.41 32.43 -20.65
CA THR A 128 9.46 31.17 -19.90
C THR A 128 8.36 31.03 -18.84
N ALA A 129 8.12 32.04 -17.99
CA ALA A 129 7.17 31.91 -16.87
C ALA A 129 5.72 31.62 -17.30
N SER A 130 5.20 32.33 -18.31
CA SER A 130 3.83 32.10 -18.80
C SER A 130 3.67 30.84 -19.64
N SER A 131 4.77 30.32 -20.21
CA SER A 131 4.78 29.03 -20.91
C SER A 131 4.89 27.87 -19.93
N GLU A 132 5.64 28.04 -18.83
CA GLU A 132 5.77 27.08 -17.75
C GLU A 132 4.47 26.96 -16.96
N GLU A 133 3.81 28.07 -16.64
CA GLU A 133 2.50 28.09 -15.99
C GLU A 133 1.42 27.40 -16.83
N ARG A 134 1.33 27.71 -18.13
CA ARG A 134 0.43 27.01 -19.06
C ARG A 134 0.77 25.52 -19.22
N GLN A 135 2.05 25.16 -19.09
CA GLN A 135 2.47 23.76 -19.13
C GLN A 135 2.05 23.03 -17.86
N ALA A 136 2.19 23.68 -16.69
CA ALA A 136 1.75 23.16 -15.40
C ALA A 136 0.22 23.00 -15.36
N ASP A 137 -0.53 23.99 -15.86
CA ASP A 137 -2.00 23.93 -15.94
C ASP A 137 -2.48 22.78 -16.83
N ARG A 138 -1.84 22.59 -18.00
CA ARG A 138 -2.14 21.45 -18.88
C ARG A 138 -1.82 20.12 -18.21
N ALA A 139 -0.64 20.01 -17.58
CA ALA A 139 -0.25 18.79 -16.87
C ALA A 139 -1.18 18.48 -15.69
N ALA A 140 -1.64 19.50 -14.96
CA ALA A 140 -2.62 19.38 -13.88
C ALA A 140 -3.98 18.90 -14.42
N HIS A 141 -4.45 19.47 -15.52
CA HIS A 141 -5.70 19.05 -16.16
C HIS A 141 -5.61 17.61 -16.71
N GLU A 142 -4.49 17.22 -17.30
CA GLU A 142 -4.24 15.85 -17.76
C GLU A 142 -4.12 14.86 -16.58
N ALA A 143 -3.53 15.28 -15.46
CA ALA A 143 -3.51 14.50 -14.23
C ALA A 143 -4.93 14.30 -13.66
N GLU A 144 -5.75 15.34 -13.64
CA GLU A 144 -7.13 15.26 -13.16
C GLU A 144 -8.00 14.37 -14.07
N ALA A 145 -7.82 14.45 -15.39
CA ALA A 145 -8.52 13.58 -16.34
C ALA A 145 -8.19 12.09 -16.13
N ARG A 146 -6.93 11.77 -15.78
CA ARG A 146 -6.50 10.40 -15.47
C ARG A 146 -7.18 9.81 -14.22
N MET A 147 -7.56 10.64 -13.25
CA MET A 147 -8.21 10.17 -12.02
C MET A 147 -9.58 9.52 -12.27
N HIS A 148 -10.20 9.75 -13.44
CA HIS A 148 -11.43 9.11 -13.88
C HIS A 148 -11.22 7.76 -14.56
N LEU A 149 -9.97 7.35 -14.80
CA LEU A 149 -9.68 6.06 -15.42
C LEU A 149 -10.06 4.91 -14.48
N PRO A 150 -10.47 3.74 -15.03
CA PRO A 150 -10.92 2.59 -14.24
C PRO A 150 -9.92 2.17 -13.15
N ASP A 151 -8.62 2.12 -13.47
CA ASP A 151 -7.57 1.72 -12.53
C ASP A 151 -7.50 2.65 -11.30
N TYR A 152 -7.67 3.97 -11.48
CA TYR A 152 -7.68 4.94 -10.37
C TYR A 152 -8.93 4.83 -9.51
N VAL A 153 -10.09 4.54 -10.12
CA VAL A 153 -11.34 4.31 -9.39
C VAL A 153 -11.24 3.04 -8.56
N GLU A 154 -10.74 1.95 -9.15
CA GLU A 154 -10.56 0.67 -8.47
C GLU A 154 -9.51 0.77 -7.37
N ALA A 155 -8.35 1.40 -7.63
CA ALA A 155 -7.31 1.61 -6.63
C ALA A 155 -7.84 2.34 -5.39
N ARG A 156 -8.63 3.40 -5.57
CA ARG A 156 -9.29 4.09 -4.45
C ARG A 156 -10.24 3.18 -3.66
N GLY A 157 -11.03 2.38 -4.36
CA GLY A 157 -11.96 1.42 -3.74
C GLY A 157 -11.26 0.38 -2.86
N VAL A 158 -10.06 -0.06 -3.27
CA VAL A 158 -9.24 -1.04 -2.55
C VAL A 158 -8.41 -0.38 -1.43
N LEU A 159 -7.93 0.85 -1.63
CA LEU A 159 -7.09 1.56 -0.65
C LEU A 159 -7.88 2.18 0.52
N LEU A 160 -9.15 2.52 0.31
CA LEU A 160 -10.00 3.04 1.38
C LEU A 160 -10.08 2.07 2.58
N PRO A 161 -10.44 0.79 2.43
CA PRO A 161 -10.44 -0.15 3.56
C PRO A 161 -9.02 -0.36 4.13
N ALA A 162 -7.96 -0.29 3.33
CA ALA A 162 -6.58 -0.36 3.84
C ALA A 162 -6.32 0.75 4.87
N THR A 163 -6.63 2.01 4.50
CA THR A 163 -6.45 3.16 5.40
C THR A 163 -7.30 3.04 6.67
N GLU A 164 -8.54 2.58 6.56
CA GLU A 164 -9.44 2.49 7.71
C GLU A 164 -9.01 1.42 8.71
N TYR A 165 -8.68 0.20 8.26
CA TYR A 165 -8.19 -0.86 9.16
C TYR A 165 -6.85 -0.51 9.80
N LEU A 166 -5.92 0.12 9.06
CA LEU A 166 -4.63 0.54 9.61
C LEU A 166 -4.78 1.69 10.61
N ARG A 167 -5.69 2.64 10.35
CA ARG A 167 -6.02 3.71 11.29
C ARG A 167 -6.60 3.13 12.60
N GLN A 168 -7.51 2.17 12.50
CA GLN A 168 -8.06 1.47 13.67
C GLN A 168 -6.98 0.68 14.42
N ALA A 169 -6.08 0.01 13.70
CA ALA A 169 -4.95 -0.69 14.30
C ALA A 169 -4.02 0.27 15.08
N VAL A 170 -3.69 1.43 14.51
CA VAL A 170 -2.88 2.46 15.18
C VAL A 170 -3.59 2.99 16.44
N ALA A 171 -4.90 3.25 16.36
CA ALA A 171 -5.67 3.70 17.52
C ALA A 171 -5.65 2.66 18.66
N ALA A 172 -5.94 1.39 18.35
CA ALA A 172 -5.90 0.30 19.31
C ALA A 172 -4.49 0.07 19.89
N ALA A 173 -3.45 0.12 19.06
CA ALA A 173 -2.06 -0.02 19.50
C ALA A 173 -1.61 1.13 20.40
N THR A 174 -2.11 2.34 20.15
CA THR A 174 -1.86 3.52 20.98
C THR A 174 -2.50 3.36 22.36
N GLU A 175 -3.77 2.92 22.40
CA GLU A 175 -4.49 2.66 23.65
C GLU A 175 -3.80 1.56 24.48
N GLN A 176 -3.35 0.49 23.81
CA GLN A 176 -2.68 -0.65 24.42
C GLN A 176 -1.17 -0.40 24.70
N ARG A 177 -0.62 0.74 24.28
CA ARG A 177 0.81 1.10 24.41
C ARG A 177 1.78 0.11 23.74
N ILE A 178 1.36 -0.50 22.64
CA ILE A 178 2.15 -1.44 21.83
C ILE A 178 2.40 -0.90 20.41
N LEU A 179 2.37 0.42 20.25
CA LEU A 179 2.59 1.08 18.96
C LEU A 179 4.00 0.79 18.43
N THR A 180 4.08 0.34 17.18
CA THR A 180 5.35 0.00 16.51
C THR A 180 5.57 0.88 15.28
N GLY A 181 6.84 1.10 14.93
CA GLY A 181 7.20 1.83 13.73
C GLY A 181 6.72 1.15 12.44
N ASP A 182 6.73 -0.18 12.39
CA ASP A 182 6.24 -0.95 11.23
C ASP A 182 4.74 -0.80 10.99
N LEU A 183 3.95 -0.65 12.06
CA LEU A 183 2.53 -0.38 11.93
C LEU A 183 2.29 1.04 11.38
N LEU A 184 3.02 2.03 11.90
CA LEU A 184 2.95 3.41 11.45
C LEU A 184 3.43 3.56 9.99
N LEU A 185 4.47 2.82 9.58
CA LEU A 185 4.91 2.78 8.19
C LEU A 185 3.83 2.22 7.26
N ALA A 186 3.23 1.09 7.62
CA ALA A 186 2.16 0.50 6.81
C ALA A 186 0.97 1.47 6.68
N ALA A 187 0.59 2.13 7.78
CA ALA A 187 -0.44 3.16 7.76
C ALA A 187 -0.05 4.32 6.84
N ALA A 188 1.15 4.87 6.98
CA ALA A 188 1.64 5.95 6.13
C ALA A 188 1.63 5.55 4.65
N GLU A 189 2.08 4.36 4.30
CA GLU A 189 2.11 3.84 2.93
C GLU A 189 0.70 3.76 2.32
N ALA A 190 -0.29 3.27 3.08
CA ALA A 190 -1.67 3.22 2.62
C ALA A 190 -2.24 4.62 2.34
N TYR A 191 -1.98 5.60 3.22
CA TYR A 191 -2.39 6.98 3.02
C TYR A 191 -1.65 7.63 1.83
N MET A 192 -0.34 7.43 1.69
CA MET A 192 0.42 7.93 0.54
C MET A 192 -0.13 7.36 -0.77
N SER A 193 -0.38 6.05 -0.79
CA SER A 193 -0.93 5.36 -1.97
C SER A 193 -2.32 5.90 -2.32
N LEU A 194 -3.21 6.07 -1.32
CA LEU A 194 -4.54 6.62 -1.51
C LEU A 194 -4.48 8.07 -2.02
N GLY A 195 -3.56 8.88 -1.49
CA GLY A 195 -3.34 10.26 -1.91
C GLY A 195 -2.91 10.35 -3.38
N ASN A 196 -2.01 9.46 -3.81
CA ASN A 196 -1.51 9.42 -5.19
C ASN A 196 -2.59 9.09 -6.23
N VAL A 197 -3.63 8.35 -5.83
CA VAL A 197 -4.76 8.00 -6.72
C VAL A 197 -6.01 8.85 -6.49
N SER A 198 -5.91 9.89 -5.67
CA SER A 198 -7.00 10.80 -5.33
C SER A 198 -6.85 12.16 -6.00
N TYR A 199 -7.98 12.87 -6.14
CA TYR A 199 -7.99 14.24 -6.62
C TYR A 199 -7.19 15.15 -5.70
N ALA A 200 -6.48 16.15 -6.26
CA ALA A 200 -5.61 17.06 -5.51
C ALA A 200 -6.29 17.68 -4.27
N ARG A 201 -7.57 18.09 -4.41
CA ARG A 201 -8.35 18.70 -3.32
C ARG A 201 -8.57 17.78 -2.11
N VAL A 202 -8.62 16.47 -2.33
CA VAL A 202 -8.84 15.47 -1.27
C VAL A 202 -7.49 14.89 -0.83
N GLY A 203 -6.54 14.78 -1.75
CA GLY A 203 -5.21 14.23 -1.51
C GLY A 203 -4.44 14.96 -0.42
N GLU A 204 -4.58 16.28 -0.30
CA GLU A 204 -3.87 17.08 0.71
C GLU A 204 -4.09 16.54 2.13
N GLY A 205 -5.34 16.44 2.59
CA GLY A 205 -5.67 15.90 3.91
C GLY A 205 -5.26 14.42 4.09
N ILE A 206 -5.26 13.64 3.01
CA ILE A 206 -4.78 12.24 3.04
C ILE A 206 -3.27 12.21 3.28
N PHE A 207 -2.50 13.08 2.61
CA PHE A 207 -1.05 13.16 2.80
C PHE A 207 -0.66 13.71 4.17
N GLU A 208 -1.46 14.58 4.78
CA GLU A 208 -1.25 15.03 6.16
C GLU A 208 -1.22 13.84 7.14
N HIS A 209 -2.16 12.90 7.00
CA HIS A 209 -2.16 11.67 7.80
C HIS A 209 -0.89 10.83 7.59
N ALA A 210 -0.40 10.71 6.36
CA ALA A 210 0.86 10.02 6.09
C ALA A 210 2.04 10.71 6.79
N VAL A 211 2.14 12.03 6.71
CA VAL A 211 3.17 12.82 7.40
C VAL A 211 3.11 12.61 8.92
N LEU A 212 1.91 12.64 9.51
CA LEU A 212 1.72 12.40 10.94
C LEU A 212 2.26 11.02 11.37
N TYR A 213 1.95 9.97 10.63
CA TYR A 213 2.45 8.62 10.95
C TYR A 213 3.96 8.48 10.75
N LEU A 214 4.54 9.06 9.70
CA LEU A 214 6.00 9.02 9.50
C LEU A 214 6.74 9.78 10.60
N ARG A 215 6.25 10.95 11.02
CA ARG A 215 6.81 11.70 12.16
C ARG A 215 6.71 10.88 13.45
N ALA A 216 5.54 10.30 13.72
CA ALA A 216 5.34 9.43 14.88
C ALA A 216 6.31 8.24 14.86
N ALA A 217 6.52 7.61 13.70
CA ALA A 217 7.45 6.49 13.55
C ALA A 217 8.90 6.92 13.81
N SER A 218 9.32 8.10 13.33
CA SER A 218 10.66 8.63 13.59
C SER A 218 10.93 8.95 15.06
N ASN A 219 9.88 9.15 15.87
CA ASN A 219 9.99 9.42 17.30
C ASN A 219 10.06 8.13 18.15
N ILE A 220 9.83 6.95 17.56
CA ILE A 220 9.96 5.68 18.28
C ILE A 220 11.45 5.36 18.46
N SER A 221 11.85 5.15 19.71
CA SER A 221 13.23 4.84 20.07
C SER A 221 13.72 3.57 19.38
N GLY A 222 14.86 3.65 18.71
CA GLY A 222 15.47 2.53 17.98
C GLY A 222 14.85 2.25 16.61
N PHE A 223 13.77 2.93 16.22
CA PHE A 223 13.18 2.81 14.90
C PHE A 223 13.84 3.76 13.90
N THR A 224 14.13 3.28 12.69
CA THR A 224 14.76 4.09 11.64
C THR A 224 13.91 4.06 10.39
N LEU A 225 13.42 5.23 9.97
CA LEU A 225 12.69 5.34 8.70
C LEU A 225 13.57 4.91 7.51
N PRO A 226 13.01 4.15 6.54
CA PRO A 226 13.64 3.89 5.26
C PRO A 226 14.07 5.19 4.57
N ARG A 227 15.22 5.18 3.90
CA ARG A 227 15.84 6.38 3.30
C ARG A 227 14.89 7.14 2.37
N HIS A 228 14.11 6.44 1.56
CA HIS A 228 13.18 7.05 0.62
C HIS A 228 12.02 7.76 1.34
N LEU A 229 11.49 7.18 2.42
CA LEU A 229 10.43 7.80 3.23
C LEU A 229 10.95 8.98 4.04
N ARG A 230 12.19 8.91 4.54
CA ARG A 230 12.83 10.05 5.19
C ARG A 230 12.93 11.24 4.23
N ARG A 231 13.45 10.99 3.02
CA ARG A 231 13.55 12.03 1.99
C ARG A 231 12.17 12.61 1.64
N TRP A 232 11.17 11.76 1.45
CA TRP A 232 9.81 12.19 1.18
C TRP A 232 9.26 13.06 2.33
N LEU A 233 9.49 12.67 3.58
CA LEU A 233 9.08 13.44 4.76
C LEU A 233 9.79 14.80 4.84
N ASP A 234 11.08 14.87 4.51
CA ASP A 234 11.84 16.12 4.49
C ASP A 234 11.34 17.07 3.39
N ASP A 235 11.04 16.53 2.21
CA ASP A 235 10.60 17.29 1.04
C ASP A 235 9.15 17.79 1.15
N TYR A 236 8.22 16.92 1.58
CA TYR A 236 6.79 17.18 1.65
C TYR A 236 6.34 17.64 3.04
N GLY A 237 6.85 17.00 4.09
CA GLY A 237 6.45 17.25 5.47
C GLY A 237 6.77 18.65 5.97
N ARG A 238 7.62 19.42 5.30
CA ARG A 238 7.86 20.85 5.62
C ARG A 238 6.66 21.76 5.33
N PHE A 239 5.74 21.33 4.47
CA PHE A 239 4.56 22.09 4.08
C PHE A 239 3.33 21.75 4.93
N VAL A 240 3.42 20.67 5.70
CA VAL A 240 2.36 20.20 6.61
C VAL A 240 2.75 20.58 8.02
N SER A 241 1.96 21.43 8.67
CA SER A 241 2.17 21.87 10.06
C SER A 241 1.82 20.77 11.05
#